data_AF-A0A523Q029-F1
#
_entry.id   AF-A0A523Q029-F1
#
_cell.length_a   1.000
_cell.length_b   1.000
_cell.length_c   1.000
_cell.angle_alpha   90.00
_cell.angle_beta   90.00
_cell.angle_gamma   90.00
#
_symmetry.space_group_name_H-M   'P 1'
#
loop_
_entity.id
_entity.type
_entity.pdbx_description
1 polymer ?
#
loop_
_entity_poly.entity_id
_entity_poly.type
_entity_poly.pdbx_seq_one_letter_code
_entity_poly.pdbx_strand_id
1 'polypeptide(L)'
;MIFNPRMFSGNNLMEILNFYAYLIIGLDKDSFSLNGGTDAFTLASQTAQLGENSGFSGWSISSKLKSRGNLSKEILSAANQNLRLFSYYYHNRGLDQWSENMVYAKSNLLVAFEQLQNLNNYTQNYPLEVLIGAKREEFSLVFGQKEAFVKNKVDEIKAYLLKVSPNNKKYWDQL
;
A
#
# COMPACT_ATOMS: atom_id res chain seq x y z
N MET A 1 -25.61 18.34 -8.15
CA MET A 1 -25.24 17.15 -7.34
C MET A 1 -24.71 17.64 -6.01
N ILE A 2 -25.19 17.10 -4.88
CA ILE A 2 -24.79 17.53 -3.53
C ILE A 2 -24.10 16.34 -2.85
N PHE A 3 -22.82 16.50 -2.51
CA PHE A 3 -22.06 15.53 -1.73
C PHE A 3 -22.48 15.58 -0.26
N ASN A 4 -22.63 14.42 0.38
CA ASN A 4 -22.88 14.33 1.82
C ASN A 4 -21.93 13.29 2.44
N PRO A 5 -20.94 13.71 3.26
CA PRO A 5 -19.97 12.80 3.85
C PRO A 5 -20.56 11.86 4.91
N ARG A 6 -21.82 12.07 5.35
CA ARG A 6 -22.45 11.30 6.42
C ARG A 6 -23.52 10.33 5.92
N MET A 7 -23.87 10.37 4.64
CA MET A 7 -24.95 9.56 4.08
C MET A 7 -24.60 9.11 2.68
N PHE A 8 -24.82 7.82 2.40
CA PHE A 8 -24.71 7.29 1.05
C PHE A 8 -25.72 8.01 0.13
N SER A 9 -25.24 8.65 -0.92
CA SER A 9 -26.09 9.53 -1.75
C SER A 9 -27.06 8.79 -2.67
N GLY A 10 -27.07 7.45 -2.63
CA GLY A 10 -27.77 6.59 -3.60
C GLY A 10 -27.10 6.50 -4.98
N ASN A 11 -26.00 7.24 -5.20
CA ASN A 11 -25.25 7.24 -6.45
C ASN A 11 -23.90 6.54 -6.26
N ASN A 12 -23.80 5.29 -6.73
CA ASN A 12 -22.60 4.47 -6.59
C ASN A 12 -21.34 5.10 -7.20
N LEU A 13 -21.46 5.85 -8.32
CA LEU A 13 -20.30 6.45 -8.96
C LEU A 13 -19.68 7.54 -8.08
N MET A 14 -20.50 8.38 -7.46
CA MET A 14 -20.01 9.42 -6.54
C MET A 14 -19.23 8.79 -5.39
N GLU A 15 -19.78 7.75 -4.78
CA GLU A 15 -19.19 7.11 -3.60
C GLU A 15 -17.89 6.37 -3.94
N ILE A 16 -17.81 5.78 -5.14
CA ILE A 16 -16.56 5.23 -5.67
C ILE A 16 -15.49 6.32 -5.77
N LEU A 17 -15.82 7.48 -6.33
CA LEU A 17 -14.86 8.58 -6.46
C LEU A 17 -14.42 9.11 -5.10
N ASN A 18 -15.35 9.27 -4.15
CA ASN A 18 -15.05 9.69 -2.78
C ASN A 18 -14.10 8.70 -2.10
N PHE A 19 -14.42 7.40 -2.17
CA PHE A 19 -13.61 6.35 -1.57
C PHE A 19 -12.16 6.38 -2.09
N TYR A 20 -11.98 6.42 -3.41
CA TYR A 20 -10.64 6.41 -4.00
C TYR A 20 -9.90 7.74 -3.80
N ALA A 21 -10.60 8.87 -3.78
CA ALA A 21 -9.98 10.15 -3.42
C ALA A 21 -9.40 10.10 -2.00
N TYR A 22 -10.17 9.63 -1.01
CA TYR A 22 -9.68 9.48 0.36
C TYR A 22 -8.56 8.44 0.47
N LEU A 23 -8.66 7.32 -0.26
CA LEU A 23 -7.59 6.32 -0.29
C LEU A 23 -6.27 6.91 -0.82
N ILE A 24 -6.31 7.65 -1.93
CA ILE A 24 -5.14 8.28 -2.54
C ILE A 24 -4.53 9.32 -1.59
N ILE A 25 -5.35 10.18 -0.99
CA ILE A 25 -4.89 11.17 -0.01
C ILE A 25 -4.23 10.49 1.19
N GLY A 26 -4.79 9.37 1.66
CA GLY A 26 -4.20 8.59 2.74
C GLY A 26 -2.82 8.03 2.38
N LEU A 27 -2.70 7.42 1.21
CA LEU A 27 -1.43 6.86 0.71
C LEU A 27 -0.36 7.94 0.53
N ASP A 28 -0.76 9.09 -0.02
CA ASP A 28 0.10 10.26 -0.20
C ASP A 28 0.62 10.77 1.16
N LYS A 29 -0.27 11.06 2.11
CA LYS A 29 0.14 11.53 3.44
C LYS A 29 1.00 10.55 4.22
N ASP A 30 0.75 9.25 4.09
CA ASP A 30 1.60 8.21 4.70
C ASP A 30 3.02 8.18 4.12
N SER A 31 3.19 8.60 2.86
CA SER A 31 4.51 8.70 2.24
C SER A 31 5.34 9.83 2.87
N PHE A 32 4.71 10.96 3.24
CA PHE A 32 5.39 12.13 3.83
C PHE A 32 5.57 12.03 5.35
N SER A 33 4.62 11.43 6.07
CA SER A 33 4.67 11.32 7.52
C SER A 33 4.16 9.95 7.97
N LEU A 34 4.83 9.36 8.96
CA LEU A 34 4.38 8.11 9.56
C LEU A 34 2.93 8.26 10.06
N ASN A 35 2.05 7.41 9.55
CA ASN A 35 0.61 7.41 9.83
C ASN A 35 -0.15 8.71 9.45
N GLY A 36 0.43 9.58 8.61
CA GLY A 36 -0.19 10.85 8.22
C GLY A 36 -1.53 10.70 7.47
N GLY A 37 -1.76 9.54 6.85
CA GLY A 37 -2.98 9.22 6.11
C GLY A 37 -4.15 8.72 6.94
N THR A 38 -4.01 8.60 8.27
CA THR A 38 -5.00 7.93 9.12
C THR A 38 -6.41 8.51 8.96
N ASP A 39 -6.55 9.84 9.04
CA ASP A 39 -7.85 10.49 8.91
C ASP A 39 -8.52 10.21 7.56
N ALA A 40 -7.73 10.22 6.47
CA ALA A 40 -8.23 9.96 5.13
C ALA A 40 -8.64 8.49 4.96
N PHE A 41 -7.85 7.53 5.46
CA PHE A 41 -8.25 6.13 5.46
C PHE A 41 -9.49 5.87 6.31
N THR A 42 -9.65 6.59 7.43
CA THR A 42 -10.88 6.53 8.24
C THR A 42 -12.09 7.01 7.45
N LEU A 43 -11.97 8.12 6.71
CA LEU A 43 -13.03 8.59 5.82
C LEU A 43 -13.33 7.61 4.67
N ALA A 44 -12.31 6.98 4.10
CA ALA A 44 -12.49 5.90 3.10
C ALA A 44 -13.25 4.71 3.71
N SER A 45 -12.90 4.30 4.93
CA SER A 45 -13.57 3.21 5.64
C SER A 45 -15.03 3.55 5.98
N GLN A 46 -15.31 4.78 6.41
CA GLN A 46 -16.68 5.27 6.62
C GLN A 46 -17.49 5.26 5.33
N THR A 47 -16.92 5.72 4.21
CA THR A 47 -17.56 5.67 2.89
C THR A 47 -17.93 4.23 2.52
N ALA A 48 -17.02 3.28 2.75
CA ALA A 48 -17.28 1.88 2.47
C ALA A 48 -18.36 1.27 3.38
N GLN A 49 -18.40 1.66 4.65
CA GLN A 49 -19.43 1.24 5.60
C GLN A 49 -20.82 1.76 5.20
N LEU A 50 -20.91 3.02 4.75
CA LEU A 50 -22.17 3.59 4.23
C LEU A 50 -22.65 2.84 2.98
N GLY A 51 -21.72 2.37 2.14
CA GLY A 51 -22.02 1.58 0.94
C GLY A 51 -22.41 0.13 1.21
N GLU A 52 -22.20 -0.42 2.40
CA GLU A 52 -22.41 -1.85 2.67
C GLU A 52 -23.87 -2.30 2.47
N ASN A 53 -24.83 -1.47 2.89
CA ASN A 53 -26.27 -1.75 2.74
C ASN A 53 -26.88 -1.20 1.44
N SER A 54 -26.07 -0.64 0.55
CA SER A 54 -26.55 0.01 -0.69
C SER A 54 -27.01 -0.99 -1.77
N GLY A 55 -26.70 -2.28 -1.61
CA GLY A 55 -26.92 -3.31 -2.64
C GLY A 55 -25.89 -3.29 -3.79
N PHE A 56 -25.01 -2.28 -3.84
CA PHE A 56 -23.93 -2.22 -4.84
C PHE A 56 -22.75 -3.13 -4.46
N SER A 57 -22.07 -3.66 -5.48
CA SER A 57 -20.99 -4.62 -5.29
C SER A 57 -19.66 -3.97 -4.85
N GLY A 58 -18.89 -4.72 -4.07
CA GLY A 58 -17.53 -4.34 -3.65
C GLY A 58 -17.45 -3.41 -2.45
N TRP A 59 -18.56 -3.07 -1.79
CA TRP A 59 -18.58 -2.33 -0.52
C TRP A 59 -18.50 -3.26 0.70
N SER A 60 -19.17 -4.41 0.64
CA SER A 60 -19.24 -5.37 1.74
C SER A 60 -17.86 -5.88 2.19
N ILE A 61 -17.69 -5.93 3.52
CA ILE A 61 -16.50 -6.43 4.21
C ILE A 61 -16.54 -7.96 4.34
N SER A 62 -17.73 -8.55 4.47
CA SER A 62 -17.92 -9.98 4.71
C SER A 62 -17.90 -10.86 3.46
N SER A 63 -18.24 -10.31 2.29
CA SER A 63 -18.50 -11.13 1.08
C SER A 63 -17.25 -11.52 0.31
N LYS A 64 -16.23 -10.66 0.24
CA LYS A 64 -15.01 -10.89 -0.54
C LYS A 64 -13.81 -10.21 0.11
N LEU A 65 -12.68 -10.92 0.23
CA LEU A 65 -11.40 -10.35 0.68
C LEU A 65 -11.00 -9.10 -0.12
N LYS A 66 -11.23 -9.12 -1.44
CA LYS A 66 -10.95 -7.99 -2.34
C LYS A 66 -12.17 -7.09 -2.47
N SER A 67 -12.39 -6.24 -1.48
CA SER A 67 -13.44 -5.22 -1.49
C SER A 67 -12.90 -3.88 -0.98
N ARG A 68 -13.62 -2.78 -1.28
CA ARG A 68 -13.27 -1.43 -0.78
C ARG A 68 -13.36 -1.37 0.74
N GLY A 69 -14.36 -2.04 1.30
CA GLY A 69 -14.51 -2.20 2.75
C GLY A 69 -13.32 -2.92 3.38
N ASN A 70 -12.90 -4.06 2.82
CA ASN A 70 -11.73 -4.77 3.34
C ASN A 70 -10.42 -4.00 3.14
N LEU A 71 -10.21 -3.41 1.96
CA LEU A 71 -9.00 -2.62 1.68
C LEU A 71 -8.80 -1.50 2.71
N SER A 72 -9.83 -0.67 2.92
CA SER A 72 -9.76 0.47 3.84
C SER A 72 -9.65 0.04 5.30
N LYS A 73 -10.36 -1.02 5.70
CA LYS A 73 -10.29 -1.60 7.04
C LYS A 73 -8.93 -2.22 7.33
N GLU A 74 -8.40 -3.01 6.40
CA GLU A 74 -7.12 -3.71 6.58
C GLU A 74 -5.95 -2.74 6.62
N ILE A 75 -5.94 -1.65 5.82
CA ILE A 75 -4.89 -0.62 5.89
C ILE A 75 -4.76 -0.03 7.30
N LEU A 76 -5.88 0.21 7.98
CA LEU A 76 -5.91 0.77 9.34
C LEU A 76 -5.63 -0.27 10.44
N SER A 77 -5.64 -1.56 10.11
CA SER A 77 -5.49 -2.60 11.11
C SER A 77 -4.08 -2.63 11.71
N ALA A 78 -3.97 -3.07 12.97
CA ALA A 78 -2.68 -3.26 13.63
C ALA A 78 -1.76 -4.21 12.85
N ALA A 79 -2.32 -5.20 12.16
CA ALA A 79 -1.57 -6.15 11.32
C ALA A 79 -0.87 -5.49 10.12
N ASN A 80 -1.32 -4.31 9.68
CA ASN A 80 -0.75 -3.56 8.56
C ASN A 80 0.01 -2.30 8.96
N GLN A 81 0.33 -2.12 10.26
CA GLN A 81 1.20 -1.02 10.68
C GLN A 81 2.54 -1.04 9.95
N ASN A 82 3.11 -2.22 9.74
CA ASN A 82 4.36 -2.39 9.00
C ASN A 82 4.24 -2.00 7.52
N LEU A 83 3.06 -2.14 6.91
CA LEU A 83 2.82 -1.69 5.53
C LEU A 83 2.83 -0.15 5.43
N ARG A 84 2.25 0.53 6.43
CA ARG A 84 2.28 1.99 6.52
C ARG A 84 3.69 2.51 6.83
N LEU A 85 4.41 1.80 7.70
CA LEU A 85 5.80 2.08 8.01
C LEU A 85 6.71 1.89 6.79
N PHE A 86 6.47 0.84 5.98
CA PHE A 86 7.11 0.67 4.68
C PHE A 86 6.90 1.91 3.81
N SER A 87 5.67 2.41 3.68
CA SER A 87 5.38 3.59 2.83
C SER A 87 6.22 4.80 3.24
N TYR A 88 6.34 5.07 4.54
CA TYR A 88 7.13 6.18 5.07
C TYR A 88 8.64 6.02 4.82
N TYR A 89 9.21 4.85 5.15
CA TYR A 89 10.65 4.64 4.95
C TYR A 89 11.03 4.59 3.48
N TYR A 90 10.17 4.00 2.65
CA TYR A 90 10.44 3.80 1.24
C TYR A 90 10.43 5.13 0.48
N HIS A 91 9.43 5.99 0.70
CA HIS A 91 9.32 7.27 -0.01
C HIS A 91 10.17 8.36 0.65
N ASN A 92 9.79 8.85 1.84
CA ASN A 92 10.43 10.00 2.47
C ASN A 92 11.88 9.71 2.91
N ARG A 93 12.16 8.56 3.54
CA ARG A 93 13.53 8.25 4.00
C ARG A 93 14.42 7.60 2.93
N GLY A 94 13.81 7.06 1.88
CA GLY A 94 14.47 6.31 0.82
C GLY A 94 14.62 7.15 -0.44
N LEU A 95 13.58 7.14 -1.29
CA LEU A 95 13.61 7.77 -2.61
C LEU A 95 13.88 9.29 -2.54
N ASP A 96 13.23 10.01 -1.63
CA ASP A 96 13.39 11.47 -1.56
C ASP A 96 14.80 11.88 -1.10
N GLN A 97 15.43 11.04 -0.28
CA GLN A 97 16.78 11.25 0.24
C GLN A 97 17.87 10.75 -0.71
N TRP A 98 17.51 10.10 -1.81
CA TRP A 98 18.47 9.45 -2.71
C TRP A 98 19.45 10.42 -3.34
N SER A 99 18.98 11.62 -3.72
CA SER A 99 19.81 12.66 -4.34
C SER A 99 20.73 13.37 -3.35
N GLU A 100 20.29 13.55 -2.11
CA GLU A 100 21.02 14.26 -1.06
C GLU A 100 22.05 13.35 -0.35
N ASN A 101 21.63 12.13 0.01
CA ASN A 101 22.47 11.17 0.70
C ASN A 101 22.12 9.73 0.30
N MET A 102 22.77 9.26 -0.76
CA MET A 102 22.54 7.94 -1.33
C MET A 102 22.80 6.79 -0.35
N VAL A 103 23.80 6.89 0.54
CA VAL A 103 24.10 5.82 1.51
C VAL A 103 22.98 5.69 2.53
N TYR A 104 22.51 6.82 3.06
CA TYR A 104 21.35 6.87 3.95
C TYR A 104 20.08 6.36 3.27
N ALA A 105 19.80 6.82 2.04
CA ALA A 105 18.65 6.41 1.25
C ALA A 105 18.59 4.88 1.05
N LYS A 106 19.71 4.28 0.62
CA LYS A 106 19.83 2.83 0.40
C LYS A 106 19.58 2.04 1.68
N SER A 107 20.15 2.48 2.81
CA SER A 107 19.92 1.83 4.10
C SER A 107 18.44 1.85 4.48
N ASN A 108 17.75 2.98 4.28
CA ASN A 108 16.31 3.10 4.62
C ASN A 108 15.41 2.29 3.67
N LEU A 109 15.78 2.16 2.39
CA LEU A 109 15.06 1.30 1.45
C LEU A 109 15.14 -0.18 1.87
N LEU A 110 16.30 -0.64 2.37
CA LEU A 110 16.42 -1.99 2.93
C LEU A 110 15.55 -2.15 4.19
N VAL A 111 15.60 -1.18 5.11
CA VAL A 111 14.74 -1.16 6.32
C VAL A 111 13.25 -1.16 5.97
N ALA A 112 12.86 -0.50 4.88
CA ALA A 112 11.48 -0.54 4.40
C ALA A 112 11.08 -1.99 4.07
N PHE A 113 11.88 -2.71 3.28
CA PHE A 113 11.58 -4.10 2.92
C PHE A 113 11.56 -5.06 4.11
N GLU A 114 12.37 -4.82 5.14
CA GLU A 114 12.28 -5.56 6.41
C GLU A 114 10.89 -5.41 7.05
N GLN A 115 10.24 -4.24 6.92
CA GLN A 115 8.87 -4.07 7.43
C GLN A 115 7.88 -4.98 6.71
N LEU A 116 8.01 -5.13 5.39
CA LEU A 116 7.15 -6.03 4.63
C LEU A 116 7.35 -7.50 5.01
N GLN A 117 8.60 -7.90 5.32
CA GLN A 117 8.92 -9.24 5.78
C GLN A 117 8.28 -9.58 7.14
N ASN A 118 8.04 -8.56 7.97
CA ASN A 118 7.38 -8.70 9.27
C ASN A 118 5.84 -8.79 9.19
N LEU A 119 5.25 -8.77 7.98
CA LEU A 119 3.80 -8.96 7.82
C LEU A 119 3.43 -10.45 7.90
N ASN A 120 2.52 -10.77 8.81
CA ASN A 120 1.95 -12.11 8.92
C ASN A 120 0.88 -12.34 7.84
N ASN A 121 0.90 -13.51 7.20
CA ASN A 121 -0.13 -13.97 6.24
C ASN A 121 -0.33 -13.08 4.99
N TYR A 122 0.71 -12.98 4.14
CA TYR A 122 0.71 -12.16 2.93
C TYR A 122 -0.27 -12.62 1.83
N THR A 123 -0.70 -13.88 1.79
CA THR A 123 -1.62 -14.39 0.75
C THR A 123 -3.05 -13.87 0.89
N GLN A 124 -3.41 -13.39 2.09
CA GLN A 124 -4.72 -12.82 2.38
C GLN A 124 -4.67 -11.30 2.62
N ASN A 125 -3.49 -10.68 2.51
CA ASN A 125 -3.31 -9.26 2.77
C ASN A 125 -3.58 -8.46 1.50
N TYR A 126 -4.81 -7.95 1.36
CA TYR A 126 -5.21 -7.23 0.16
C TYR A 126 -4.46 -5.89 -0.03
N PRO A 127 -4.24 -5.06 1.01
CA PRO A 127 -3.40 -3.87 0.92
C PRO A 127 -1.98 -4.15 0.41
N LEU A 128 -1.33 -5.22 0.88
CA LEU A 128 -0.01 -5.62 0.41
C LEU A 128 -0.02 -6.01 -1.07
N GLU A 129 -1.03 -6.76 -1.51
CA GLU A 129 -1.19 -7.13 -2.93
C GLU A 129 -1.32 -5.87 -3.81
N VAL A 130 -2.14 -4.91 -3.38
CA VAL A 130 -2.33 -3.62 -4.09
C VAL A 130 -1.01 -2.85 -4.16
N LEU A 131 -0.28 -2.74 -3.05
CA LEU A 131 0.99 -2.01 -2.99
C LEU A 131 2.03 -2.64 -3.93
N ILE A 132 2.25 -3.95 -3.84
CA ILE A 132 3.24 -4.64 -4.68
C ILE A 132 2.83 -4.56 -6.15
N GLY A 133 1.54 -4.75 -6.45
CA GLY A 133 1.02 -4.63 -7.81
C GLY A 133 1.28 -3.24 -8.41
N ALA A 134 1.11 -2.19 -7.62
CA ALA A 134 1.33 -0.81 -8.03
C ALA A 134 2.82 -0.43 -8.14
N LYS A 135 3.68 -1.00 -7.29
CA LYS A 135 5.10 -0.62 -7.17
C LYS A 135 6.10 -1.58 -7.81
N ARG A 136 5.66 -2.72 -8.36
CA ARG A 136 6.53 -3.76 -8.95
C ARG A 136 7.57 -3.25 -9.95
N GLU A 137 7.18 -2.32 -10.83
CA GLU A 137 8.07 -1.74 -11.84
C GLU A 137 9.13 -0.87 -11.20
N GLU A 138 8.73 -0.02 -10.25
CA GLU A 138 9.63 0.81 -9.47
C GLU A 138 10.61 -0.03 -8.65
N PHE A 139 10.14 -1.11 -8.00
CA PHE A 139 11.02 -2.04 -7.28
C PHE A 139 12.08 -2.65 -8.20
N SER A 140 11.71 -3.06 -9.42
CA SER A 140 12.71 -3.55 -10.38
C SER A 140 13.73 -2.50 -10.80
N LEU A 141 13.31 -1.25 -10.95
CA LEU A 141 14.20 -0.15 -11.34
C LEU A 141 15.13 0.29 -10.21
N VAL A 142 14.65 0.30 -8.97
CA VAL A 142 15.44 0.68 -7.80
C VAL A 142 16.44 -0.41 -7.47
N PHE A 143 15.99 -1.66 -7.28
CA PHE A 143 16.84 -2.74 -6.78
C PHE A 143 17.58 -3.52 -7.88
N GLY A 144 17.20 -3.35 -9.16
CA GLY A 144 17.96 -3.89 -10.30
C GLY A 144 19.27 -3.16 -10.59
N GLN A 145 19.55 -2.05 -9.88
CA GLN A 145 20.84 -1.37 -9.93
C GLN A 145 21.87 -2.18 -9.11
N LYS A 146 22.50 -3.17 -9.76
CA LYS A 146 23.38 -4.16 -9.12
C LYS A 146 24.56 -3.58 -8.35
N GLU A 147 25.04 -2.40 -8.73
CA GLU A 147 26.13 -1.69 -8.04
C GLU A 147 25.63 -0.81 -6.89
N ALA A 148 24.32 -0.57 -6.82
CA ALA A 148 23.74 0.32 -5.83
C ALA A 148 23.57 -0.35 -4.47
N PHE A 149 23.34 -1.66 -4.40
CA PHE A 149 23.02 -2.37 -3.16
C PHE A 149 23.96 -3.57 -2.92
N VAL A 150 24.04 -4.02 -1.66
CA VAL A 150 24.74 -5.25 -1.33
C VAL A 150 23.94 -6.43 -1.88
N LYS A 151 24.58 -7.27 -2.71
CA LYS A 151 23.93 -8.35 -3.46
C LYS A 151 23.06 -9.27 -2.59
N ASN A 152 23.55 -9.70 -1.43
CA ASN A 152 22.80 -10.59 -0.53
C ASN A 152 21.46 -9.99 -0.08
N LYS A 153 21.41 -8.67 0.14
CA LYS A 153 20.19 -7.97 0.55
C LYS A 153 19.17 -7.87 -0.58
N VAL A 154 19.64 -7.69 -1.82
CA VAL A 154 18.78 -7.74 -3.01
C VAL A 154 18.23 -9.15 -3.21
N ASP A 155 19.05 -10.18 -3.02
CA ASP A 155 18.62 -11.59 -3.10
C ASP A 155 17.55 -11.92 -2.03
N GLU A 156 17.69 -11.42 -0.80
CA GLU A 156 16.67 -11.53 0.27
C GLU A 156 15.34 -10.88 -0.15
N ILE A 157 15.39 -9.67 -0.71
CA ILE A 157 14.22 -8.95 -1.23
C ILE A 157 13.54 -9.74 -2.36
N LYS A 158 14.33 -10.23 -3.32
CA LYS A 158 13.85 -11.03 -4.45
C LYS A 158 13.16 -12.31 -3.97
N ALA A 159 13.75 -13.03 -3.01
CA ALA A 159 13.16 -14.22 -2.43
C ALA A 159 11.82 -13.92 -1.74
N TYR A 160 11.74 -12.81 -0.99
CA TYR A 160 10.49 -12.36 -0.39
C TYR A 160 9.44 -12.04 -1.46
N LEU A 161 9.77 -11.26 -2.49
CA LEU A 161 8.86 -10.84 -3.55
C LEU A 161 8.33 -12.03 -4.39
N LEU A 162 9.16 -13.04 -4.65
CA LEU A 162 8.73 -14.28 -5.30
C LEU A 162 7.75 -15.08 -4.43
N LYS A 163 7.95 -15.06 -3.10
CA LYS A 163 7.06 -15.71 -2.14
C LYS A 163 5.70 -15.02 -2.04
N VAL A 164 5.68 -13.68 -1.97
CA VAL A 164 4.44 -12.92 -1.72
C VAL A 164 3.69 -12.52 -2.99
N SER A 165 4.39 -12.43 -4.12
CA SER A 165 3.82 -11.98 -5.40
C SER A 165 4.41 -12.75 -6.59
N PRO A 166 4.21 -14.08 -6.67
CA PRO A 166 4.84 -14.94 -7.68
C PRO A 166 4.46 -14.57 -9.12
N ASN A 167 3.24 -14.03 -9.33
CA ASN A 167 2.75 -13.62 -10.64
C ASN A 167 3.53 -12.44 -11.26
N ASN A 168 4.35 -11.75 -10.46
CA ASN A 168 5.19 -10.64 -10.89
C ASN A 168 6.66 -11.04 -11.14
N LYS A 169 6.94 -12.35 -11.27
CA LYS A 169 8.30 -12.90 -11.50
C LYS A 169 9.12 -12.15 -12.55
N LYS A 170 8.51 -11.71 -13.65
CA LYS A 170 9.19 -10.97 -14.72
C LYS A 170 9.89 -9.68 -14.24
N TYR A 171 9.38 -9.04 -13.19
CA TYR A 171 10.00 -7.86 -12.56
C TYR A 171 11.05 -8.30 -11.53
N TRP A 172 10.77 -9.36 -10.78
CA TRP A 172 11.69 -9.90 -9.76
C TRP A 172 12.98 -10.46 -10.35
N ASP A 173 12.92 -10.99 -11.57
CA ASP A 173 14.10 -11.47 -12.29
C ASP A 173 15.07 -10.33 -12.68
N GLN A 174 14.61 -9.07 -12.68
CA GLN A 174 15.40 -7.88 -13.01
C GLN A 174 16.15 -7.29 -11.81
N LEU A 175 15.80 -7.71 -10.58
CA LEU A 175 16.59 -7.49 -9.36
C LEU A 175 17.86 -8.37 -9.46
#